data_AF-A0A967WJX6-F1
#
_entry.id   AF-A0A967WJX6-F1
#
_cell.length_a   1.000
_cell.length_b   1.000
_cell.length_c   1.000
_cell.angle_alpha   90.00
_cell.angle_beta   90.00
_cell.angle_gamma   90.00
#
_symmetry.space_group_name_H-M   'P 1'
#
loop_
_entity.id
_entity.type
_entity.pdbx_description
1 polymer ?
#
loop_
_entity_poly.entity_id
_entity_poly.type
_entity_poly.pdbx_seq_one_letter_code
_entity_poly.pdbx_strand_id
1 'polypeptide(L)'
;QRLAQAQRIAHLGNWQVIFASDNQAERNIWSDESFRILGLEPGREDPGFDLFLQHLDPEERERLRQYIEVKIQQGEDYSHECRIHRRDG
;
A
#
# COMPACT_ATOMS: atom_id res chain seq x y z
N GLN A 1 9.54 19.06 -4.64
CA GLN A 1 10.46 18.61 -3.57
C GLN A 1 9.90 18.77 -2.15
N ARG A 2 9.13 19.83 -1.81
CA ARG A 2 8.56 20.01 -0.45
C ARG A 2 7.66 18.86 0.02
N LEU A 3 6.83 18.28 -0.85
CA LEU A 3 5.92 17.20 -0.49
C LEU A 3 6.64 15.92 -0.04
N ALA A 4 7.61 15.42 -0.82
CA ALA A 4 8.38 14.23 -0.47
C ALA A 4 9.17 14.40 0.83
N GLN A 5 9.67 15.62 1.10
CA GLN A 5 10.35 15.93 2.36
C GLN A 5 9.37 15.97 3.54
N ALA A 6 8.20 16.58 3.37
CA ALA A 6 7.15 16.62 4.40
C ALA A 6 6.65 15.20 4.75
N GLN A 7 6.44 14.36 3.73
CA GLN A 7 6.06 12.95 3.90
C GLN A 7 7.09 12.18 4.73
N ARG A 8 8.39 12.35 4.43
CA ARG A 8 9.47 11.71 5.18
C ARG A 8 9.53 12.18 6.64
N ILE A 9 9.36 13.47 6.90
CA ILE A 9 9.39 14.02 8.26
C ILE A 9 8.18 13.54 9.07
N ALA A 10 7.01 13.46 8.44
CA ALA A 10 5.77 13.02 9.09
C ALA A 10 5.58 11.49 9.11
N HIS A 11 6.48 10.74 8.48
CA HIS A 11 6.33 9.29 8.23
C HIS A 11 4.99 8.94 7.60
N LEU A 12 4.57 9.73 6.61
CA LEU A 12 3.31 9.58 5.91
C LEU A 12 3.56 9.18 4.45
N GLY A 13 3.17 7.96 4.10
CA GLY A 13 3.11 7.48 2.73
C GLY A 13 1.80 7.83 2.05
N ASN A 14 1.81 7.87 0.72
CA ASN A 14 0.58 7.83 -0.08
C ASN A 14 0.70 6.77 -1.18
N TRP A 15 -0.44 6.23 -1.57
CA TRP A 15 -0.54 5.29 -2.67
C TRP A 15 -1.82 5.56 -3.45
N GLN A 16 -1.82 5.19 -4.73
CA GLN A 16 -2.94 5.30 -5.64
C GLN A 16 -3.00 4.06 -6.50
N VAL A 17 -4.22 3.61 -6.79
CA VAL A 17 -4.47 2.55 -7.76
C VAL A 17 -5.19 3.18 -8.94
N ILE A 18 -4.61 3.03 -10.12
CA ILE A 18 -5.26 3.37 -11.38
C ILE A 18 -5.87 2.07 -11.90
N PHE A 19 -7.18 1.95 -11.72
CA PHE A 19 -7.94 0.83 -12.26
C PHE A 19 -7.89 0.85 -13.78
N ALA A 20 -7.63 -0.32 -14.36
CA ALA A 20 -7.66 -0.48 -15.79
C ALA A 20 -9.05 -0.15 -16.37
N SER A 21 -9.05 0.60 -17.46
CA SER A 21 -10.16 0.61 -18.42
C SER A 21 -9.71 -0.15 -19.68
N ASP A 22 -10.67 -0.69 -20.42
CA ASP A 22 -10.55 -1.50 -21.65
C ASP A 22 -9.10 -1.72 -22.19
N ASN A 23 -8.62 -2.98 -22.12
CA ASN A 23 -7.29 -3.43 -22.56
C ASN A 23 -6.03 -2.83 -21.87
N GLN A 24 -6.14 -2.10 -20.76
CA GLN A 24 -4.97 -1.70 -19.95
C GLN A 24 -4.76 -2.57 -18.71
N ALA A 25 -3.55 -2.57 -18.16
CA ALA A 25 -3.24 -3.21 -16.88
C ALA A 25 -3.48 -2.24 -15.72
N GLU A 26 -3.91 -2.75 -14.57
CA GLU A 26 -3.99 -1.96 -13.34
C GLU A 26 -2.59 -1.45 -12.95
N ARG A 27 -2.52 -0.20 -12.50
CA ARG A 27 -1.26 0.40 -12.06
C ARG A 27 -1.34 0.88 -10.63
N ASN A 28 -0.46 0.34 -9.80
CA ASN A 28 -0.25 0.81 -8.44
C ASN A 28 0.88 1.86 -8.44
N ILE A 29 0.66 2.99 -7.78
CA ILE A 29 1.62 4.08 -7.66
C ILE A 29 1.82 4.38 -6.18
N TRP A 30 3.02 4.16 -5.67
CA TRP A 30 3.38 4.45 -4.29
C TRP A 30 4.39 5.59 -4.22
N SER A 31 4.28 6.44 -3.20
CA SER A 31 5.37 7.36 -2.87
C SER A 31 6.57 6.60 -2.33
N ASP A 32 7.77 7.17 -2.49
CA ASP A 32 8.99 6.63 -1.87
C ASP A 32 8.81 6.34 -0.37
N GLU A 33 8.06 7.19 0.34
CA GLU A 33 7.87 7.01 1.78
C GLU A 33 7.00 5.80 2.11
N SER A 34 6.06 5.42 1.24
CA SER A 34 5.27 4.20 1.40
C SER A 34 6.17 2.95 1.38
N PHE A 35 7.17 2.91 0.49
CA PHE A 35 8.17 1.84 0.50
C PHE A 35 8.99 1.87 1.79
N ARG A 36 9.48 3.04 2.22
CA ARG A 36 10.30 3.16 3.44
C ARG A 36 9.54 2.76 4.70
N ILE A 37 8.23 3.04 4.78
CA ILE A 37 7.38 2.61 5.90
C ILE A 37 7.36 1.08 6.04
N LEU A 38 7.40 0.36 4.92
CA LEU A 38 7.45 -1.11 4.86
C LEU A 38 8.88 -1.67 4.99
N GLY A 39 9.90 -0.82 5.15
CA GLY A 39 11.31 -1.23 5.17
C GLY A 39 11.86 -1.61 3.78
N LEU A 40 11.26 -1.07 2.71
CA LEU A 40 11.64 -1.35 1.32
C LEU A 40 12.39 -0.18 0.69
N GLU A 41 13.24 -0.51 -0.28
CA GLU A 41 13.91 0.48 -1.12
C GLU A 41 13.00 0.92 -2.27
N PRO A 42 12.73 2.24 -2.45
CA PRO A 42 11.90 2.73 -3.54
C PRO A 42 12.42 2.30 -4.92
N GLY A 43 11.54 1.75 -5.75
CA GLY A 43 11.86 1.34 -7.12
C GLY A 43 12.51 -0.03 -7.26
N ARG A 44 12.70 -0.77 -6.16
CA ARG A 44 13.26 -2.14 -6.19
C ARG A 44 12.20 -3.23 -6.32
N GLU A 45 11.02 -3.01 -5.76
CA GLU A 45 9.87 -3.92 -5.82
C GLU A 45 8.68 -3.20 -6.47
N ASP A 46 7.84 -3.94 -7.19
CA ASP A 46 6.63 -3.40 -7.79
C ASP A 46 5.61 -3.08 -6.68
N PRO A 47 5.08 -1.85 -6.62
CA PRO A 47 4.06 -1.50 -5.64
C PRO A 47 2.79 -2.30 -5.90
N GLY A 48 2.08 -2.69 -4.85
CA GLY A 48 0.83 -3.40 -5.01
C GLY A 48 0.25 -3.88 -3.70
N PHE A 49 -1.05 -4.17 -3.71
CA PHE A 49 -1.75 -4.64 -2.52
C PHE A 49 -1.16 -5.95 -1.99
N ASP A 50 -0.82 -6.90 -2.87
CA ASP A 50 -0.18 -8.16 -2.47
C ASP A 50 1.22 -7.96 -1.86
N LEU A 51 1.96 -6.93 -2.26
CA LEU A 51 3.24 -6.59 -1.62
C LEU A 51 2.99 -6.09 -0.19
N PHE A 52 2.05 -5.16 -0.01
CA PHE A 52 1.68 -4.65 1.32
C PHE A 52 1.23 -5.77 2.27
N LEU A 53 0.41 -6.70 1.79
CA LEU A 53 -0.09 -7.84 2.56
C LEU A 53 1.00 -8.78 3.08
N GLN A 54 2.18 -8.82 2.46
CA GLN A 54 3.31 -9.64 2.93
C GLN A 54 3.96 -9.08 4.20
N HIS A 55 3.67 -7.84 4.56
CA HIS A 55 4.18 -7.17 5.75
C HIS A 55 3.19 -7.22 6.93
N LEU A 56 2.06 -7.90 6.79
CA LEU A 56 1.07 -8.06 7.86
C LEU A 56 1.10 -9.47 8.45
N ASP A 57 0.56 -9.62 9.65
CA ASP A 57 0.35 -10.95 10.22
C ASP A 57 -0.60 -11.79 9.34
N PRO A 58 -0.42 -13.13 9.26
CA PRO A 58 -1.25 -13.97 8.40
C PRO A 58 -2.76 -13.83 8.61
N GLU A 59 -3.18 -13.60 9.86
CA GLU A 59 -4.59 -13.38 10.21
C GLU A 59 -5.11 -12.02 9.71
N GLU A 60 -4.33 -10.95 9.90
CA GLU A 60 -4.67 -9.61 9.40
C GLU A 60 -4.73 -9.59 7.87
N ARG A 61 -3.79 -10.27 7.21
CA ARG A 61 -3.76 -10.40 5.75
C ARG A 61 -5.06 -11.00 5.19
N GLU A 62 -5.53 -12.09 5.79
CA GLU A 62 -6.75 -12.76 5.35
C GLU A 62 -7.97 -11.86 5.55
N ARG A 63 -8.05 -11.20 6.71
CA ARG A 63 -9.13 -10.25 7.01
C ARG A 63 -9.16 -9.08 6.02
N LEU A 64 -8.00 -8.55 5.65
CA LEU A 64 -7.91 -7.43 4.70
C LEU A 64 -8.28 -7.84 3.27
N ARG A 65 -7.86 -9.03 2.82
CA ARG A 65 -8.20 -9.53 1.49
C ARG A 65 -9.71 -9.68 1.34
N GLN A 66 -10.37 -10.30 2.32
CA GLN A 66 -11.83 -10.45 2.34
C GLN A 66 -12.54 -9.09 2.37
N TYR A 67 -12.03 -8.14 3.16
CA TYR A 67 -12.61 -6.81 3.23
C TYR A 67 -12.52 -6.07 1.89
N ILE A 68 -11.34 -6.06 1.26
CA ILE A 68 -11.12 -5.32 0.01
C ILE A 68 -11.93 -5.91 -1.14
N GLU A 69 -12.01 -7.24 -1.28
CA GLU A 69 -12.82 -7.89 -2.30
C GLU A 69 -14.30 -7.47 -2.24
N VAL A 70 -14.83 -7.27 -1.04
CA VAL A 70 -16.25 -6.92 -0.83
C VAL A 70 -16.50 -5.41 -0.88
N LYS A 71 -15.59 -4.59 -0.37
CA LYS A 71 -15.87 -3.19 -0.05
C LYS A 71 -15.27 -2.16 -1.00
N ILE A 72 -14.12 -2.42 -1.63
CA ILE A 72 -13.57 -1.47 -2.62
C ILE A 72 -14.50 -1.35 -3.84
N GLN A 73 -15.23 -2.41 -4.19
CA GLN A 73 -16.23 -2.37 -5.26
C GLN A 73 -17.41 -1.42 -4.97
N GLN A 74 -17.65 -1.10 -3.70
CA GLN A 74 -18.77 -0.24 -3.27
C GLN A 74 -18.37 1.24 -3.17
N GLY A 75 -17.08 1.57 -3.31
CA GLY A 75 -16.58 2.95 -3.26
C GLY A 75 -16.70 3.60 -1.88
N GLU A 76 -16.76 2.81 -0.81
CA GLU A 76 -16.84 3.32 0.57
C GLU A 76 -15.44 3.68 1.10
N ASP A 77 -15.36 4.78 1.87
CA ASP A 77 -14.14 5.15 2.58
C ASP A 77 -13.76 4.08 3.61
N TYR A 78 -12.49 3.68 3.61
CA TYR A 78 -11.96 2.67 4.51
C TYR A 78 -10.73 3.17 5.27
N SER A 79 -10.70 2.91 6.57
CA SER A 79 -9.54 3.14 7.44
C SER A 79 -9.21 1.86 8.20
N HIS A 80 -7.92 1.54 8.26
CA HIS A 80 -7.43 0.34 8.94
C HIS A 80 -6.15 0.63 9.71
N GLU A 81 -6.10 0.14 10.94
CA GLU A 81 -4.89 0.11 11.76
C GLU A 81 -4.35 -1.31 11.79
N CYS A 82 -3.09 -1.48 11.42
CA CYS A 82 -2.39 -2.77 11.40
C CYS A 82 -0.96 -2.62 11.92
N ARG A 83 -0.36 -3.74 12.31
CA ARG A 83 1.06 -3.79 12.63
C ARG A 83 1.85 -4.21 11.39
N ILE A 84 2.87 -3.42 11.05
CA ILE A 84 3.76 -3.71 9.94
C ILE A 84 4.98 -4.47 10.46
N HIS A 85 5.23 -5.64 9.87
CA HIS A 85 6.44 -6.44 10.04
C HIS A 85 7.39 -6.13 8.89
N ARG A 86 8.52 -5.49 9.23
CA ARG A 86 9.54 -5.18 8.24
C ARG A 86 10.48 -6.36 8.05
N ARG A 87 10.99 -6.53 6.83
CA ARG A 87 11.96 -7.58 6.51
C ARG A 87 13.36 -7.27 7.07
N ASP A 88 13.63 -6.00 7.40
CA ASP A 88 14.92 -5.51 7.86
C ASP A 88 15.13 -5.58 9.38
N GLY A 89 14.10 -5.96 10.15
CA GLY A 89 14.19 -6.18 11.60
C GLY A 89 13.70 -4.99 12.43
#